data_AF-A0A920JIR4-F1
#
_entry.id   AF-A0A920JIR4-F1
#
_cell.length_a   1.000
_cell.length_b   1.000
_cell.length_c   1.000
_cell.angle_alpha   90.00
_cell.angle_beta   90.00
_cell.angle_gamma   90.00
#
_symmetry.space_group_name_H-M   'P 1'
#
loop_
_entity.id
_entity.type
_entity.pdbx_description
1 polymer ?
#
loop_
_entity_poly.entity_id
_entity_poly.type
_entity_poly.pdbx_seq_one_letter_code
_entity_poly.pdbx_strand_id
1 'polypeptide(L)'
;MLITNEFIEAVKEDEDWPLVFPLDPSLPEAKEIDLNDSNKVIWKDWVKTEGYLTNDEGQVACKVYKTIPARKLWDLFMASTYDYAEPGFILIDKVNEMNNNWFDENIRATNPCGEQPLPEYGSCLLGFVN
;
A
#
# COMPACT_ATOMS: atom_id res chain seq x y z
N MET A 1 -4.14 -4.76 7.66
CA MET A 1 -3.69 -3.64 6.80
C MET A 1 -2.21 -3.76 6.53
N LEU A 2 -1.76 -3.35 5.35
CA LEU A 2 -0.35 -3.31 4.98
C LEU A 2 0.09 -1.85 5.01
N ILE A 3 1.05 -1.56 5.87
CA ILE A 3 1.52 -0.20 6.16
C ILE A 3 2.95 -0.07 5.66
N THR A 4 3.19 0.96 4.85
CA THR A 4 4.52 1.31 4.34
C THR A 4 5.31 2.11 5.35
N ASN A 5 6.63 2.11 5.21
CA ASN A 5 7.53 2.98 5.98
C ASN A 5 7.22 4.45 5.72
N GLU A 6 6.94 4.81 4.46
CA GLU A 6 6.52 6.16 4.03
C GLU A 6 5.34 6.67 4.89
N PHE A 7 4.31 5.84 5.11
CA PHE A 7 3.17 6.23 5.94
C PHE A 7 3.54 6.39 7.41
N ILE A 8 4.37 5.51 7.96
CA ILE A 8 4.82 5.60 9.36
C ILE A 8 5.66 6.85 9.58
N GLU A 9 6.51 7.22 8.63
CA GLU A 9 7.28 8.46 8.65
C GLU A 9 6.36 9.67 8.62
N ALA A 10 5.38 9.71 7.70
CA ALA A 10 4.38 10.77 7.66
C ALA A 10 3.60 10.92 8.99
N VAL A 11 3.26 9.80 9.66
CA VAL A 11 2.61 9.83 10.99
C VAL A 11 3.54 10.40 12.07
N LYS A 12 4.84 10.07 12.03
CA LYS A 12 5.81 10.57 13.02
C LYS A 12 6.06 12.07 12.86
N GLU A 13 6.20 12.53 11.62
CA GLU A 13 6.50 13.92 11.26
C GLU A 13 5.25 14.82 11.20
N ASP A 14 4.06 14.28 11.48
CA ASP A 14 2.77 14.99 11.45
C ASP A 14 2.42 15.57 10.07
N GLU A 15 2.80 14.83 9.02
CA GLU A 15 2.57 15.20 7.63
C GLU A 15 1.16 14.81 7.14
N ASP A 16 0.80 15.38 5.99
CA ASP A 16 -0.39 15.05 5.25
C ASP A 16 -0.19 13.78 4.40
N TRP A 17 -1.24 12.96 4.28
CA TRP A 17 -1.24 11.71 3.54
C TRP A 17 -2.26 11.74 2.38
N PRO A 18 -1.82 11.48 1.13
CA PRO A 18 -2.70 11.43 -0.03
C PRO A 18 -3.40 10.07 -0.14
N LEU A 19 -4.73 10.10 -0.27
CA LEU A 19 -5.55 8.94 -0.62
C LEU A 19 -5.65 8.84 -2.14
N VAL A 20 -5.02 7.80 -2.69
CA VAL A 20 -4.84 7.63 -4.14
C VAL A 20 -5.45 6.34 -4.67
N PHE A 21 -5.85 6.36 -5.93
CA PHE A 21 -6.26 5.16 -6.67
C PHE A 21 -5.87 5.28 -8.16
N PRO A 22 -5.54 4.19 -8.86
CA PRO A 22 -5.21 4.21 -10.28
C PRO A 22 -6.25 4.97 -11.11
N LEU A 23 -5.75 5.82 -11.99
CA LEU A 23 -6.58 6.60 -12.90
C LEU A 23 -7.04 5.71 -14.07
N ASP A 24 -8.34 5.45 -14.15
CA ASP A 24 -8.95 4.68 -15.24
C ASP A 24 -8.95 5.52 -16.54
N PRO A 25 -8.24 5.09 -17.61
CA PRO A 25 -8.14 5.85 -18.86
C PRO A 25 -9.46 5.98 -19.63
N SER A 26 -10.46 5.15 -19.31
CA SER A 26 -11.78 5.19 -19.94
C SER A 26 -12.63 6.37 -19.46
N LEU A 27 -12.32 6.91 -18.27
CA LEU A 27 -13.07 8.01 -17.67
C LEU A 27 -12.69 9.35 -18.33
N PRO A 28 -13.65 10.28 -18.53
CA PRO A 28 -13.38 11.59 -19.10
C PRO A 28 -12.30 12.38 -18.35
N GLU A 29 -12.29 12.25 -17.02
CA GLU A 29 -11.32 12.91 -16.14
C GLU A 29 -9.86 12.54 -16.45
N ALA A 30 -9.59 11.34 -16.95
CA ALA A 30 -8.24 10.92 -17.31
C ALA A 30 -7.67 11.69 -18.51
N LYS A 31 -8.53 12.34 -19.31
CA LYS A 31 -8.14 13.13 -20.48
C LYS A 31 -7.89 14.61 -20.15
N GLU A 32 -8.44 15.08 -19.04
CA GLU A 32 -8.39 16.49 -18.63
C GLU A 32 -7.40 16.76 -17.49
N ILE A 33 -7.09 15.73 -16.70
CA ILE A 33 -6.17 15.84 -15.57
C ILE A 33 -4.73 16.08 -16.05
N ASP A 34 -4.05 17.05 -15.44
CA ASP A 34 -2.63 17.27 -15.65
C ASP A 34 -1.83 16.19 -14.91
N LEU A 35 -1.19 15.30 -15.67
CA LEU A 35 -0.39 14.20 -15.15
C LEU A 35 0.91 14.67 -14.47
N ASN A 36 1.31 15.93 -14.65
CA ASN A 36 2.50 16.51 -14.02
C ASN A 36 2.18 17.25 -12.70
N ASP A 37 0.90 17.43 -12.37
CA ASP A 37 0.49 18.07 -11.11
C ASP A 37 0.51 17.04 -9.97
N SER A 38 1.56 17.08 -9.15
CA SER A 38 1.77 16.15 -8.02
C SER A 38 0.68 16.22 -6.94
N ASN A 39 -0.13 17.29 -6.90
CA ASN A 39 -1.27 17.37 -5.99
C ASN A 39 -2.49 16.60 -6.51
N LYS A 40 -2.50 16.25 -7.80
CA LYS A 40 -3.61 15.55 -8.46
C LYS A 40 -3.25 14.15 -8.88
N VAL A 41 -1.99 13.90 -9.24
CA VAL A 41 -1.50 12.61 -9.70
C VAL A 41 -0.19 12.26 -9.02
N ILE A 42 -0.14 11.06 -8.45
CA ILE A 42 1.08 10.47 -7.88
C ILE A 42 1.36 9.18 -8.65
N TRP A 43 2.61 9.04 -9.12
CA TRP A 43 3.07 7.83 -9.76
C TRP A 43 3.44 6.80 -8.69
N LYS A 44 2.83 5.61 -8.75
CA LYS A 44 3.09 4.53 -7.78
C LYS A 44 3.27 3.18 -8.46
N ASP A 45 4.09 2.33 -7.85
CA ASP A 45 4.17 0.92 -8.24
C ASP A 45 2.82 0.24 -8.01
N TRP A 46 2.34 -0.49 -9.02
CA TRP A 46 1.05 -1.17 -8.98
C TRP A 46 1.16 -2.60 -9.49
N VAL A 47 0.35 -3.50 -8.94
CA VAL A 47 0.36 -4.93 -9.30
C VAL A 47 0.03 -5.16 -10.77
N LYS A 48 -0.96 -4.42 -11.27
CA LYS A 48 -1.45 -4.53 -12.64
C LYS A 48 -1.28 -3.19 -13.35
N THR A 49 -0.45 -3.17 -14.36
CA THR A 49 -0.20 -2.00 -15.22
C THR A 49 -1.04 -2.02 -16.50
N GLU A 50 -1.42 -3.22 -16.96
CA GLU A 50 -2.24 -3.41 -18.17
C GLU A 50 -3.56 -2.65 -18.09
N GLY A 51 -3.76 -1.75 -19.05
CA GLY A 51 -4.97 -0.93 -19.16
C GLY A 51 -4.95 0.35 -18.33
N TYR A 52 -3.85 0.68 -17.65
CA TYR A 52 -3.64 1.95 -16.96
C TYR A 52 -2.59 2.82 -17.66
N LEU A 53 -2.58 4.11 -17.31
CA LEU A 53 -1.52 5.03 -17.74
C LEU A 53 -0.24 4.76 -16.95
N THR A 54 0.87 4.53 -17.65
CA THR A 54 2.18 4.26 -17.05
C THR A 54 3.25 5.25 -17.51
N ASN A 55 4.23 5.53 -16.66
CA ASN A 55 5.42 6.31 -17.02
C ASN A 55 6.56 5.41 -17.53
N ASP A 56 7.69 6.01 -17.88
CA ASP A 56 8.88 5.30 -18.39
C ASP A 56 9.53 4.36 -17.36
N GLU A 57 9.23 4.55 -16.07
CA GLU A 57 9.68 3.70 -14.96
C GLU A 57 8.71 2.54 -14.68
N GLY A 58 7.60 2.45 -15.42
CA GLY A 58 6.58 1.40 -15.28
C GLY A 58 5.58 1.64 -14.14
N GLN A 59 5.60 2.81 -13.50
CA GLN A 59 4.66 3.18 -12.44
C GLN A 59 3.31 3.59 -13.02
N VAL A 60 2.25 3.38 -12.27
CA VAL A 60 0.88 3.73 -12.66
C VAL A 60 0.50 5.12 -12.13
N ALA A 61 -0.12 5.94 -12.99
CA ALA A 61 -0.71 7.20 -12.58
C ALA A 61 -1.88 6.97 -11.62
N CYS A 62 -1.71 7.38 -10.36
CA CYS A 62 -2.77 7.31 -9.35
C CYS A 62 -3.32 8.71 -9.06
N LYS A 63 -4.63 8.88 -9.19
CA LYS A 63 -5.30 10.13 -8.87
C LYS A 63 -5.39 10.33 -7.36
N VAL A 64 -5.08 11.53 -6.89
CA VAL A 64 -5.32 11.97 -5.51
C VAL A 64 -6.78 12.37 -5.36
N TYR A 65 -7.51 11.63 -4.52
CA TYR A 65 -8.92 11.92 -4.24
C TYR A 65 -9.09 12.87 -3.07
N LYS A 66 -8.23 12.73 -2.08
CA LYS A 66 -8.28 13.50 -0.85
C LYS A 66 -6.94 13.43 -0.14
N THR A 67 -6.55 14.52 0.48
CA THR A 67 -5.41 14.57 1.40
C THR A 67 -5.93 14.74 2.82
N ILE A 68 -5.41 13.95 3.76
CA ILE A 68 -5.78 14.01 5.18
C ILE A 68 -4.52 13.94 6.04
N PRO A 69 -4.50 14.52 7.26
CA PRO A 69 -3.36 14.34 8.16
C PRO A 69 -3.10 12.86 8.41
N ALA A 70 -1.85 12.41 8.23
CA ALA A 70 -1.47 11.00 8.38
C ALA A 70 -1.84 10.48 9.78
N ARG A 71 -1.59 11.31 10.81
CA ARG A 71 -1.95 11.02 12.20
C ARG A 71 -3.45 10.76 12.39
N LYS A 72 -4.31 11.51 11.70
CA LYS A 72 -5.76 11.30 11.77
C LYS A 72 -6.17 9.94 11.20
N LEU A 73 -5.52 9.50 10.13
CA LEU A 73 -5.76 8.18 9.57
C LEU A 73 -5.25 7.07 10.51
N TRP A 74 -4.08 7.26 11.10
CA TRP A 74 -3.54 6.35 12.11
C TRP A 74 -4.44 6.22 13.34
N ASP A 75 -4.92 7.34 13.87
CA ASP A 75 -5.83 7.35 15.02
C ASP A 75 -7.14 6.60 14.72
N LEU A 76 -7.66 6.71 13.49
CA LEU A 76 -8.82 5.94 13.05
C LEU A 76 -8.54 4.43 13.05
N PHE A 77 -7.36 4.02 12.60
CA PHE A 77 -6.94 2.62 12.67
C PHE A 77 -6.86 2.13 14.11
N MET A 78 -6.17 2.89 14.99
CA MET A 78 -6.00 2.52 16.40
C MET A 78 -7.32 2.46 17.17
N ALA A 79 -8.22 3.42 16.93
CA ALA A 79 -9.56 3.41 17.51
C ALA A 79 -10.35 2.16 17.06
N SER A 80 -10.27 1.81 15.77
CA SER A 80 -10.94 0.62 15.24
C SER A 80 -10.37 -0.66 15.85
N THR A 81 -9.04 -0.78 15.93
CA THR A 81 -8.37 -1.93 16.56
C THR A 81 -8.71 -2.04 18.04
N TYR A 82 -8.85 -0.92 18.75
CA TYR A 82 -9.25 -0.91 20.16
C TYR A 82 -10.71 -1.36 20.35
N ASP A 83 -11.63 -0.82 19.55
CA ASP A 83 -13.07 -1.07 19.66
C ASP A 83 -13.49 -2.45 19.13
N TYR A 84 -12.80 -2.96 18.10
CA TYR A 84 -13.21 -4.16 17.35
C TYR A 84 -12.14 -5.25 17.26
N ALA A 85 -10.99 -5.09 17.93
CA ALA A 85 -9.82 -5.97 17.82
C ALA A 85 -9.21 -6.07 16.41
N GLU A 86 -9.70 -5.28 15.46
CA GLU A 86 -9.34 -5.32 14.04
C GLU A 86 -9.45 -3.91 13.42
N PRO A 87 -8.69 -3.61 12.36
CA PRO A 87 -7.73 -4.49 11.69
C PRO A 87 -6.38 -4.53 12.41
N GLY A 88 -5.71 -5.69 12.37
CA GLY A 88 -4.26 -5.75 12.61
C GLY A 88 -3.49 -5.05 11.49
N PHE A 89 -2.23 -4.69 11.73
CA PHE A 89 -1.35 -4.11 10.70
C PHE A 89 -0.05 -4.88 10.56
N ILE A 90 0.53 -4.81 9.37
CA ILE A 90 1.84 -5.38 9.03
C ILE A 90 2.65 -4.30 8.34
N LEU A 91 3.91 -4.14 8.75
CA LEU A 91 4.87 -3.25 8.10
C LEU A 91 5.42 -3.95 6.85
N ILE A 92 4.77 -3.73 5.70
CA ILE A 92 5.00 -4.52 4.49
C ILE A 92 6.40 -4.30 3.89
N ASP A 93 6.92 -3.09 4.04
CA ASP A 93 8.27 -2.77 3.56
C ASP A 93 9.32 -3.51 4.38
N LYS A 94 9.12 -3.62 5.70
CA LYS A 94 10.04 -4.38 6.55
C LYS A 94 10.00 -5.88 6.27
N VAL A 95 8.82 -6.41 5.97
CA VAL A 95 8.65 -7.80 5.54
C VAL A 95 9.46 -8.07 4.27
N ASN A 96 9.37 -7.20 3.27
CA ASN A 96 10.11 -7.37 2.02
C ASN A 96 11.62 -7.12 2.18
N GLU A 97 12.03 -6.14 2.98
CA GLU A 97 13.45 -5.87 3.29
C GLU A 97 14.12 -7.10 3.94
N MET A 98 13.39 -7.82 4.79
CA MET A 98 13.87 -9.01 5.49
C MET A 98 13.55 -10.32 4.75
N ASN A 99 12.97 -10.26 3.55
CA ASN A 99 12.65 -11.45 2.79
C ASN A 99 13.91 -12.05 2.17
N ASN A 100 14.25 -13.29 2.53
CA ASN A 100 15.41 -13.98 1.97
C ASN A 100 15.27 -14.28 0.46
N ASN A 101 14.04 -14.36 -0.05
CA ASN A 101 13.73 -14.64 -1.45
C ASN A 101 13.43 -13.37 -2.27
N TRP A 102 13.81 -12.18 -1.78
CA TRP A 102 13.52 -10.88 -2.40
C TRP A 102 13.82 -10.77 -3.91
N PHE A 103 14.71 -11.61 -4.43
CA PHE A 103 15.12 -11.63 -5.84
C PHE A 103 14.11 -12.30 -6.78
N ASP A 104 13.19 -13.12 -6.25
CA ASP A 104 12.21 -13.90 -7.03
C ASP A 104 10.76 -13.61 -6.61
N GLU A 105 10.54 -12.94 -5.48
CA GLU A 105 9.20 -12.67 -4.98
C GLU A 105 9.05 -11.30 -4.29
N ASN A 106 7.82 -10.78 -4.32
CA ASN A 106 7.42 -9.58 -3.59
C ASN A 106 6.19 -9.93 -2.74
N ILE A 107 6.32 -9.80 -1.42
CA ILE A 107 5.27 -10.10 -0.48
C ILE A 107 4.24 -8.98 -0.45
N ARG A 108 2.97 -9.33 -0.63
CA ARG A 108 1.85 -8.38 -0.73
C ARG A 108 0.67 -8.75 0.16
N ALA A 109 0.82 -9.77 0.99
CA ALA A 109 -0.18 -10.20 1.94
C ALA A 109 0.48 -11.10 3.00
N THR A 110 -0.29 -11.42 4.03
CA THR A 110 0.04 -12.45 5.01
C THR A 110 -1.03 -13.53 4.97
N ASN A 111 -0.77 -14.67 5.59
CA ASN A 111 -1.78 -15.68 5.86
C ASN A 111 -2.84 -15.16 6.88
N PRO A 112 -3.99 -15.84 7.05
CA PRO A 112 -5.07 -15.35 7.92
C PRO A 112 -4.69 -15.10 9.38
N CYS A 113 -3.67 -15.79 9.88
CA CYS A 113 -3.20 -15.68 11.26
C CYS A 113 -2.11 -14.60 11.44
N GLY A 114 -1.57 -14.05 10.34
CA GLY A 114 -0.66 -12.91 10.35
C GLY A 114 0.82 -13.24 10.52
N GLU A 115 1.17 -14.48 10.83
CA GLU A 115 2.52 -14.94 11.15
C GLU A 115 3.36 -15.34 9.94
N GLN A 116 2.73 -15.61 8.79
CA GLN A 116 3.45 -15.99 7.56
C GLN A 116 3.19 -15.02 6.41
N PRO A 117 4.13 -14.10 6.13
CA PRO A 117 4.14 -13.36 4.88
C PRO A 117 4.54 -14.31 3.75
N LEU A 118 3.65 -14.49 2.76
CA LEU A 118 3.84 -15.45 1.68
C LEU A 118 3.61 -14.79 0.32
N PRO A 119 4.33 -15.24 -0.74
CA PRO A 119 4.02 -14.84 -2.10
C PRO A 119 2.68 -15.46 -2.54
N GLU A 120 2.19 -15.03 -3.70
CA GLU A 120 0.99 -15.61 -4.31
C GLU A 120 1.16 -17.13 -4.46
N TYR A 121 0.11 -17.88 -4.11
CA TYR A 121 0.09 -19.35 -4.12
C TYR A 121 1.11 -20.03 -3.17
N GLY A 122 1.74 -19.29 -2.25
CA GLY A 122 2.57 -19.84 -1.18
C GLY A 122 1.76 -20.70 -0.20
N SER A 123 2.39 -21.73 0.35
CA SER A 123 1.74 -22.67 1.30
C SER A 123 2.27 -22.51 2.72
N CYS A 124 1.37 -22.52 3.71
CA CYS A 124 1.72 -22.49 5.12
C CYS A 124 2.09 -23.89 5.64
N LEU A 125 3.39 -24.21 5.71
CA LEU A 125 3.89 -25.49 6.21
C LEU A 125 4.36 -25.35 7.66
N LEU A 126 3.45 -25.55 8.61
CA LEU A 126 3.66 -25.25 10.03
C LEU A 126 3.91 -26.50 10.88
N GLY A 127 4.75 -26.34 11.90
CA GLY A 127 4.98 -27.28 12.99
C GLY A 127 5.46 -26.53 14.23
N PHE A 128 5.26 -27.10 15.42
CA PHE A 128 5.71 -26.50 16.68
C PHE A 128 6.63 -27.46 17.44
N VAL A 129 7.56 -26.91 18.22
CA VAL A 129 8.42 -27.66 19.15
C VAL A 129 7.86 -27.51 20.56
N ASN A 130 7.88 -28.60 21.34
CA ASN A 130 7.46 -28.62 22.75
C ASN A 130 8.68 -28.59 23.67
#